data_AF-A0A6G0VYP3-F1
#
_entry.id   AF-A0A6G0VYP3-F1
#
_cell.length_a   1.000
_cell.length_b   1.000
_cell.length_c   1.000
_cell.angle_alpha   90.00
_cell.angle_beta   90.00
_cell.angle_gamma   90.00
#
_symmetry.space_group_name_H-M   'P 1'
#
loop_
_entity.id
_entity.type
_entity.pdbx_description
1 polymer ?
#
loop_
_entity_poly.entity_id
_entity_poly.type
_entity_poly.pdbx_seq_one_letter_code
_entity_poly.pdbx_strand_id
1 'polypeptide(L)'
;MQIIIVRGIFKNWKQPIYVNFDQQVTPEIIYEAISILYENAYTVGACLSDCGGCNKIYFLADTPHLKLIRNWILDTGFIVSDGSRINSAPLRELIKVIRTEISVCHKLSQKHLDCVKSERQNVGLAVQLLSYNKVLSENTGQFIETISNWFDIMNSYTPSEILCTKKPYGLNLEDQNNCLEKVYKLIL
;
A
#
# COMPACT_ATOMS: atom_id res chain seq x y z
N MET A 1 6.27 -21.10 -10.13
CA MET A 1 7.60 -20.85 -9.52
C MET A 1 7.41 -20.03 -8.25
N GLN A 2 7.88 -20.54 -7.12
CA GLN A 2 7.90 -19.83 -5.83
C GLN A 2 9.34 -19.50 -5.45
N ILE A 3 9.55 -18.32 -4.87
CA ILE A 3 10.86 -17.83 -4.45
C ILE A 3 10.73 -17.17 -3.08
N ILE A 4 11.63 -17.50 -2.14
CA ILE A 4 11.81 -16.76 -0.89
C ILE A 4 13.12 -15.99 -0.97
N ILE A 5 13.05 -14.68 -0.74
CA ILE A 5 14.20 -13.78 -0.75
C ILE A 5 14.33 -13.16 0.63
N VAL A 6 15.55 -13.19 1.19
CA VAL A 6 15.89 -12.46 2.40
C VAL A 6 16.43 -11.10 2.03
N ARG A 7 16.03 -10.08 2.76
CA ARG A 7 16.51 -8.70 2.61
C ARG A 7 16.99 -8.18 3.96
N GLY A 8 18.16 -7.53 3.96
CA GLY A 8 18.64 -6.84 5.15
C GLY A 8 17.74 -5.66 5.52
N ILE A 9 17.37 -5.57 6.80
CA ILE A 9 16.56 -4.45 7.31
C ILE A 9 17.43 -3.18 7.45
N PHE A 10 18.57 -3.28 8.13
CA PHE A 10 19.47 -2.14 8.38
C PHE A 10 20.54 -1.95 7.30
N LYS A 11 20.82 -3.00 6.52
CA LYS A 11 21.85 -2.99 5.47
C LYS A 11 21.22 -3.32 4.14
N ASN A 12 21.64 -2.62 3.09
CA ASN A 12 21.12 -2.84 1.74
C ASN A 12 21.74 -4.08 1.09
N TRP A 13 21.17 -5.26 1.38
CA TRP A 13 21.52 -6.52 0.73
C TRP A 13 20.28 -7.41 0.56
N LYS A 14 20.31 -8.31 -0.42
CA LYS A 14 19.24 -9.26 -0.69
C LYS A 14 19.80 -10.56 -1.28
N GLN A 15 19.23 -11.70 -0.91
CA GLN A 15 19.65 -13.01 -1.41
C GLN A 15 18.45 -13.98 -1.49
N PRO A 16 18.27 -14.71 -2.61
CA PRO A 16 17.30 -15.79 -2.67
C PRO A 16 17.78 -16.98 -1.84
N ILE A 17 16.91 -17.53 -0.99
CA ILE A 17 17.24 -18.67 -0.12
C ILE A 17 16.39 -19.91 -0.42
N TYR A 18 15.30 -19.76 -1.17
CA TYR A 18 14.45 -20.86 -1.60
C TYR A 18 13.94 -20.59 -3.01
N VAL A 19 14.00 -21.60 -3.88
CA VAL A 19 13.45 -21.57 -5.23
C VAL A 19 12.85 -22.94 -5.51
N ASN A 20 11.58 -22.97 -5.91
CA ASN A 20 10.94 -24.23 -6.31
C ASN A 20 9.85 -24.01 -7.37
N PHE A 21 9.50 -25.08 -8.09
CA PHE A 21 8.46 -25.09 -9.12
C PHE A 21 7.23 -25.82 -8.62
N ASP A 22 6.05 -25.25 -8.90
CA ASP A 22 4.72 -25.83 -8.63
C ASP A 22 4.44 -26.33 -7.20
N GLN A 23 5.22 -25.87 -6.22
CA GLN A 23 5.02 -26.13 -4.79
C GLN A 23 4.47 -24.90 -4.09
N GLN A 24 3.41 -25.05 -3.29
CA GLN A 24 2.93 -23.98 -2.41
C GLN A 24 3.91 -23.78 -1.25
N VAL A 25 4.16 -22.53 -0.86
CA VAL A 25 4.97 -22.22 0.33
C VAL A 25 4.16 -22.60 1.56
N THR A 26 4.52 -23.70 2.22
CA THR A 26 3.88 -24.15 3.46
C THR A 26 4.61 -23.56 4.68
N PRO A 27 3.97 -23.53 5.86
CA PRO A 27 4.61 -23.05 7.08
C PRO A 27 5.92 -23.78 7.40
N GLU A 28 6.02 -25.07 7.10
CA GLU A 28 7.20 -25.90 7.36
C GLU A 28 8.42 -25.39 6.58
N ILE A 29 8.23 -25.01 5.31
CA ILE A 29 9.28 -24.43 4.46
C ILE A 29 9.76 -23.08 5.03
N ILE A 30 8.83 -22.29 5.55
CA ILE A 30 9.15 -21.00 6.19
C ILE A 30 9.94 -21.24 7.48
N TYR A 31 9.51 -22.19 8.32
CA TYR A 31 10.21 -22.54 9.54
C TYR A 31 11.63 -23.07 9.26
N GLU A 32 11.79 -23.95 8.28
CA GLU A 32 13.10 -24.46 7.85
C GLU A 32 14.01 -23.32 7.38
N ALA A 33 13.50 -22.43 6.52
CA ALA A 33 14.24 -21.26 6.04
C ALA A 33 14.67 -20.35 7.19
N ILE A 34 13.80 -20.13 8.18
CA ILE A 34 14.10 -19.33 9.37
C ILE A 34 15.15 -20.00 10.25
N SER A 35 15.04 -21.32 10.48
CA SER A 35 16.02 -22.09 11.27
C SER A 35 17.42 -22.00 10.65
N ILE A 36 17.54 -22.17 9.34
CA ILE A 36 18.81 -22.02 8.62
C ILE A 36 19.39 -20.61 8.80
N LEU A 37 18.55 -19.57 8.74
CA LEU A 37 19.01 -18.20 8.97
C LEU A 37 19.51 -17.99 10.40
N TYR A 38 18.81 -18.52 11.40
CA TYR A 38 19.23 -18.44 12.79
C TYR A 38 20.55 -19.17 13.05
N GLU A 39 20.74 -20.36 12.46
CA GLU A 39 22.01 -21.10 12.51
C GLU A 39 23.18 -20.30 11.91
N ASN A 40 22.90 -19.48 10.91
CA ASN A 40 23.86 -18.58 10.27
C ASN A 40 23.94 -17.19 10.95
N ALA A 41 23.45 -17.06 12.19
CA ALA A 41 23.46 -15.84 12.99
C ALA A 41 22.66 -14.65 12.41
N TYR A 42 21.65 -14.95 11.58
CA TYR A 42 20.68 -13.96 11.11
C TYR A 42 19.36 -14.07 11.89
N THR A 43 18.91 -12.96 12.47
CA THR A 43 17.60 -12.87 13.11
C THR A 43 16.55 -12.40 12.11
N VAL A 44 15.47 -13.17 11.95
CA VAL A 44 14.32 -12.81 11.11
C VAL A 44 13.34 -11.96 11.92
N GLY A 45 13.20 -10.68 11.54
CA GLY A 45 12.31 -9.74 12.25
C GLY A 45 10.88 -9.69 11.72
N ALA A 46 10.65 -9.98 10.43
CA ALA A 46 9.33 -9.95 9.80
C ALA A 46 9.33 -10.82 8.53
N CYS A 47 8.14 -11.28 8.14
CA CYS A 47 7.90 -11.93 6.84
C CYS A 47 6.94 -11.08 6.01
N LEU A 48 7.27 -10.90 4.73
CA LEU A 48 6.38 -10.26 3.76
C LEU A 48 5.78 -11.34 2.86
N SER A 49 4.47 -11.28 2.64
CA SER A 49 3.80 -12.14 1.69
C SER A 49 2.84 -11.35 0.84
N ASP A 50 2.66 -11.78 -0.40
CA ASP A 50 1.47 -11.45 -1.18
C ASP A 50 0.25 -11.99 -0.43
N CYS A 51 -0.91 -11.36 -0.53
CA CYS A 51 -2.10 -11.56 0.33
C CYS A 51 -2.77 -12.98 0.30
N GLY A 52 -2.01 -14.06 0.12
CA GLY A 52 -2.43 -15.45 0.38
C GLY A 52 -2.29 -15.80 1.87
N GLY A 53 -3.35 -16.34 2.46
CA GLY A 53 -3.42 -16.61 3.90
C GLY A 53 -2.34 -17.57 4.42
N CYS A 54 -1.70 -17.22 5.53
CA CYS A 54 -0.80 -18.07 6.32
C CYS A 54 -0.67 -17.53 7.76
N ASN A 55 -0.37 -18.40 8.74
CA ASN A 55 -0.43 -18.12 10.18
C ASN A 55 0.94 -17.83 10.85
N LYS A 56 0.92 -16.92 11.85
CA LYS A 56 1.83 -16.72 13.01
C LYS A 56 3.33 -16.42 12.79
N ILE A 57 3.62 -15.37 12.01
CA ILE A 57 4.79 -14.47 12.13
C ILE A 57 4.22 -13.04 12.01
N TYR A 58 4.92 -11.96 12.41
CA TYR A 58 4.51 -10.60 12.00
C TYR A 58 4.50 -10.52 10.47
N PHE A 59 3.33 -10.75 9.90
CA PHE A 59 3.08 -10.72 8.48
C PHE A 59 2.67 -9.31 8.11
N LEU A 60 3.49 -8.68 7.29
CA LEU A 60 3.14 -7.42 6.68
C LEU A 60 2.58 -7.74 5.30
N ALA A 61 1.34 -7.33 5.05
CA ALA A 61 0.80 -7.31 3.70
C ALA A 61 1.58 -6.27 2.89
N ASP A 62 1.89 -6.61 1.63
CA ASP A 62 2.66 -5.71 0.77
C ASP A 62 1.88 -4.39 0.56
N THR A 63 2.41 -3.30 1.09
CA THR A 63 1.77 -1.97 1.01
C THR A 63 1.50 -1.48 -0.44
N PRO A 64 2.33 -1.83 -1.46
CA PRO A 64 2.02 -1.67 -2.88
C PRO A 64 0.68 -2.26 -3.37
N HIS A 65 -0.04 -3.03 -2.54
CA HIS A 65 -1.43 -3.42 -2.81
C HIS A 65 -2.44 -2.27 -2.76
N LEU A 66 -2.00 -1.01 -2.63
CA LEU A 66 -2.82 0.20 -2.90
C LEU A 66 -3.63 0.09 -4.22
N LYS A 67 -3.11 -0.65 -5.20
CA LYS A 67 -3.82 -1.01 -6.44
C LYS A 67 -5.18 -1.67 -6.20
N LEU A 68 -5.32 -2.51 -5.18
CA LEU A 68 -6.58 -3.19 -4.84
C LEU A 68 -7.59 -2.18 -4.32
N ILE A 69 -7.20 -1.29 -3.40
CA ILE A 69 -8.06 -0.22 -2.89
C ILE A 69 -8.57 0.63 -4.06
N ARG A 70 -7.68 1.04 -4.97
CA ARG A 70 -8.06 1.75 -6.20
C ARG A 70 -9.05 0.96 -7.05
N ASN A 71 -8.80 -0.34 -7.28
CA ASN A 71 -9.69 -1.18 -8.09
C ASN A 71 -11.10 -1.27 -7.47
N TRP A 72 -11.19 -1.44 -6.15
CA TRP A 72 -12.45 -1.48 -5.43
C TRP A 72 -13.22 -0.14 -5.48
N ILE A 73 -12.54 1.00 -5.35
CA ILE A 73 -13.17 2.33 -5.51
C ILE A 73 -13.77 2.49 -6.91
N LEU A 74 -13.05 2.02 -7.94
CA LEU A 74 -13.47 2.14 -9.34
C LEU A 74 -14.64 1.22 -9.69
N ASP A 75 -14.63 -0.03 -9.18
CA ASP A 75 -15.61 -1.05 -9.54
C ASP A 75 -16.91 -0.95 -8.74
N THR A 76 -16.83 -0.89 -7.41
CA THR A 76 -18.01 -1.00 -6.53
C THR A 76 -18.18 0.19 -5.58
N GLY A 77 -17.06 0.78 -5.18
CA GLY A 77 -16.99 1.68 -4.03
C GLY A 77 -17.01 0.94 -2.69
N PHE A 78 -16.95 1.71 -1.62
CA PHE A 78 -17.00 1.26 -0.23
C PHE A 78 -18.17 1.89 0.51
N ILE A 79 -18.67 1.19 1.52
CA ILE A 79 -19.52 1.76 2.56
C ILE A 79 -18.62 1.84 3.79
N VAL A 80 -18.38 3.06 4.26
CA VAL A 80 -17.57 3.31 5.45
C VAL A 80 -18.44 3.15 6.71
N SER A 81 -17.81 2.94 7.87
CA SER A 81 -18.47 2.73 9.16
C SER A 81 -19.42 3.86 9.58
N ASP A 82 -19.26 5.07 9.03
CA ASP A 82 -20.16 6.22 9.20
C ASP A 82 -21.43 6.15 8.32
N GLY A 83 -21.57 5.12 7.47
CA GLY A 83 -22.63 4.97 6.50
C GLY A 83 -22.40 5.73 5.18
N SER A 84 -21.31 6.46 5.04
CA SER A 84 -20.95 7.18 3.82
C SER A 84 -20.55 6.22 2.71
N ARG A 85 -21.04 6.48 1.49
CA ARG A 85 -20.65 5.71 0.30
C ARG A 85 -19.53 6.41 -0.45
N ILE A 86 -18.37 5.77 -0.51
CA ILE A 86 -17.21 6.22 -1.28
C ILE A 86 -17.22 5.51 -2.62
N ASN A 87 -17.21 6.23 -3.73
CA ASN A 87 -17.24 5.63 -5.07
C ASN A 87 -16.44 6.48 -6.08
N SER A 88 -16.43 6.03 -7.34
CA SER A 88 -15.69 6.71 -8.41
C SER A 88 -16.37 7.96 -8.98
N ALA A 89 -17.58 8.33 -8.54
CA ALA A 89 -18.31 9.47 -9.11
C ALA A 89 -17.58 10.81 -8.89
N PRO A 90 -17.07 11.15 -7.69
CA PRO A 90 -16.32 12.39 -7.48
C PRO A 90 -15.03 12.45 -8.32
N LEU A 91 -14.36 11.31 -8.52
CA LEU A 91 -13.17 11.22 -9.36
C LEU A 91 -13.48 11.42 -10.86
N ARG A 92 -14.63 10.90 -11.32
CA ARG A 92 -15.13 11.09 -12.70
C ARG A 92 -15.54 12.53 -12.95
N GLU A 93 -16.15 13.19 -11.97
CA GLU A 93 -16.50 14.61 -12.05
C GLU A 93 -15.25 15.50 -12.08
N LEU A 94 -14.28 15.20 -11.23
CA LEU A 94 -13.00 15.91 -11.18
C LEU A 94 -12.30 15.94 -12.55
N ILE A 95 -12.22 14.79 -13.26
CA ILE A 95 -11.59 14.73 -14.59
C ILE A 95 -12.33 15.54 -15.64
N LYS A 96 -13.65 15.72 -15.53
CA LYS A 96 -14.41 16.59 -16.46
C LYS A 96 -14.05 18.06 -16.27
N VAL A 97 -13.80 18.48 -15.02
CA VAL A 97 -13.48 19.88 -14.66
C VAL A 97 -12.04 20.25 -15.00
N ILE A 98 -11.12 19.28 -15.00
CA ILE A 98 -9.66 19.46 -15.21
C ILE A 98 -9.27 19.86 -16.65
N ARG A 99 -10.20 19.89 -17.62
CA ARG A 99 -9.92 20.12 -19.06
C ARG A 99 -9.34 21.51 -19.44
N THR A 100 -8.97 22.36 -18.49
CA THR A 100 -8.32 23.65 -18.74
C THR A 100 -6.79 23.50 -18.79
N GLU A 101 -6.12 24.38 -19.56
CA GLU A 101 -4.66 24.31 -19.85
C GLU A 101 -3.75 24.41 -18.62
N ILE A 102 -4.24 24.97 -17.51
CA ILE A 102 -3.52 25.04 -16.23
C ILE A 102 -4.39 24.34 -15.19
N SER A 103 -4.15 23.05 -14.98
CA SER A 103 -4.88 22.27 -13.98
C SER A 103 -3.97 21.84 -12.82
N VAL A 104 -4.50 21.96 -11.60
CA VAL A 104 -3.85 21.47 -10.37
C VAL A 104 -3.57 19.96 -10.45
N CYS A 105 -4.29 19.25 -11.32
CA CYS A 105 -4.30 17.80 -11.47
C CYS A 105 -3.71 17.32 -12.81
N HIS A 106 -2.62 17.93 -13.26
CA HIS A 106 -1.98 17.66 -14.56
C HIS A 106 -1.60 16.19 -14.85
N LYS A 107 -1.43 15.35 -13.81
CA LYS A 107 -1.11 13.92 -13.98
C LYS A 107 -2.36 13.04 -14.15
N LEU A 108 -3.53 13.53 -13.74
CA LEU A 108 -4.78 12.78 -13.86
C LEU A 108 -5.25 12.75 -15.31
N SER A 109 -5.59 11.54 -15.76
CA SER A 109 -6.10 11.30 -17.12
C SER A 109 -7.15 10.20 -17.07
N GLN A 110 -7.92 10.06 -18.15
CA GLN A 110 -8.95 9.02 -18.26
C GLN A 110 -8.39 7.61 -18.03
N LYS A 111 -7.10 7.38 -18.35
CA LYS A 111 -6.40 6.12 -18.07
C LYS A 111 -6.42 5.72 -16.59
N HIS A 112 -6.47 6.68 -15.67
CA HIS A 112 -6.52 6.43 -14.23
C HIS A 112 -7.87 5.90 -13.75
N LEU A 113 -8.94 6.11 -14.52
CA LEU A 113 -10.29 5.63 -14.23
C LEU A 113 -10.62 4.33 -14.97
N ASP A 114 -10.23 4.24 -16.24
CA ASP A 114 -10.60 3.12 -17.10
C ASP A 114 -9.78 1.86 -16.77
N CYS A 115 -8.50 2.05 -16.42
CA CYS A 115 -7.56 1.05 -15.92
C CYS A 115 -7.83 -0.38 -16.43
N VAL A 116 -7.44 -0.65 -17.68
CA VAL A 116 -7.82 -1.88 -18.37
C VAL A 116 -6.76 -2.96 -18.19
N LYS A 117 -7.17 -4.18 -17.80
CA LYS A 117 -6.35 -5.39 -17.73
C LYS A 117 -5.02 -5.19 -16.97
N SER A 118 -3.88 -5.13 -17.66
CA SER A 118 -2.54 -5.00 -17.07
C SER A 118 -2.34 -3.70 -16.29
N GLU A 119 -3.07 -2.63 -16.63
CA GLU A 119 -2.99 -1.34 -15.95
C GLU A 119 -3.54 -1.39 -14.50
N ARG A 120 -4.36 -2.39 -14.18
CA ARG A 120 -4.84 -2.65 -12.81
C ARG A 120 -3.73 -3.10 -11.87
N GLN A 121 -2.61 -3.57 -12.42
CA GLN A 121 -1.42 -3.95 -11.65
C GLN A 121 -0.44 -2.79 -11.44
N ASN A 122 -0.63 -1.66 -12.14
CA ASN A 122 0.27 -0.51 -12.04
C ASN A 122 0.02 0.28 -10.74
N VAL A 123 0.98 0.23 -9.81
CA VAL A 123 0.93 0.93 -8.52
C VAL A 123 1.12 2.44 -8.70
N GLY A 124 1.91 2.88 -9.68
CA GLY A 124 2.14 4.30 -9.95
C GLY A 124 0.85 5.05 -10.32
N LEU A 125 -0.02 4.42 -11.12
CA LEU A 125 -1.34 4.98 -11.43
C LEU A 125 -2.24 5.08 -10.19
N ALA A 126 -2.19 4.08 -9.30
CA ALA A 126 -2.96 4.10 -8.06
C ALA A 126 -2.50 5.21 -7.11
N VAL A 127 -1.18 5.38 -6.94
CA VAL A 127 -0.59 6.45 -6.12
C VAL A 127 -0.95 7.82 -6.67
N GLN A 128 -0.87 8.02 -7.99
CA GLN A 128 -1.25 9.28 -8.61
C GLN A 128 -2.74 9.59 -8.40
N LEU A 129 -3.62 8.61 -8.60
CA LEU A 129 -5.06 8.79 -8.38
C LEU A 129 -5.38 9.16 -6.92
N LEU A 130 -4.73 8.49 -5.97
CA LEU A 130 -4.97 8.65 -4.53
C LEU A 130 -4.14 9.78 -3.88
N SER A 131 -3.52 10.64 -4.68
CA SER A 131 -2.78 11.81 -4.17
C SER A 131 -3.58 13.11 -4.20
N TYR A 132 -4.76 13.12 -4.83
CA TYR A 132 -5.56 14.32 -5.06
C TYR A 132 -6.75 14.40 -4.10
N ASN A 133 -6.49 14.72 -2.84
CA ASN A 133 -7.51 14.83 -1.79
C ASN A 133 -8.26 16.18 -1.80
N LYS A 134 -7.56 17.30 -2.05
CA LYS A 134 -8.10 18.67 -1.86
C LYS A 134 -9.20 19.10 -2.84
N VAL A 135 -9.40 18.37 -3.93
CA VAL A 135 -10.34 18.75 -5.01
C VAL A 135 -11.58 17.85 -5.05
N LEU A 136 -11.65 16.87 -4.14
CA LEU A 136 -12.75 15.91 -4.08
C LEU A 136 -13.76 16.30 -3.00
N SER A 137 -14.98 15.74 -3.12
CA SER A 137 -16.02 15.83 -2.08
C SER A 137 -15.43 15.52 -0.69
N GLU A 138 -15.85 16.23 0.34
CA GLU A 138 -15.29 16.16 1.71
C GLU A 138 -15.03 14.72 2.18
N ASN A 139 -16.02 13.81 2.04
CA ASN A 139 -15.90 12.43 2.50
C ASN A 139 -14.88 11.61 1.68
N THR A 140 -14.90 11.73 0.34
CA THR A 140 -13.96 11.01 -0.55
C THR A 140 -12.55 11.57 -0.42
N GLY A 141 -12.40 12.90 -0.24
CA GLY A 141 -11.13 13.57 -0.03
C GLY A 141 -10.47 13.14 1.28
N GLN A 142 -11.23 13.11 2.38
CA GLN A 142 -10.75 12.67 3.69
C GLN A 142 -10.31 11.20 3.68
N PHE A 143 -11.06 10.33 3.00
CA PHE A 143 -10.68 8.93 2.84
C PHE A 143 -9.38 8.78 2.06
N ILE A 144 -9.27 9.44 0.90
CA ILE A 144 -8.07 9.40 0.06
C ILE A 144 -6.86 9.96 0.81
N GLU A 145 -7.03 11.04 1.56
CA GLU A 145 -5.98 11.59 2.41
C GLU A 145 -5.51 10.59 3.47
N THR A 146 -6.45 9.93 4.15
CA THR A 146 -6.11 8.94 5.19
C THR A 146 -5.35 7.76 4.60
N ILE A 147 -5.78 7.24 3.45
CA ILE A 147 -5.09 6.15 2.74
C ILE A 147 -3.73 6.61 2.20
N SER A 148 -3.61 7.83 1.67
CA SER A 148 -2.35 8.39 1.17
C SER A 148 -1.32 8.55 2.30
N ASN A 149 -1.74 9.09 3.45
CA ASN A 149 -0.87 9.27 4.61
C ASN A 149 -0.40 7.92 5.17
N TRP A 150 -1.27 6.92 5.20
CA TRP A 150 -0.90 5.56 5.57
C TRP A 150 0.11 4.95 4.59
N PHE A 151 -0.11 5.12 3.29
CA PHE A 151 0.82 4.63 2.28
C PHE A 151 2.20 5.28 2.41
N ASP A 152 2.25 6.59 2.71
CA ASP A 152 3.49 7.33 2.94
C ASP A 152 4.26 6.81 4.16
N ILE A 153 3.58 6.49 5.26
CA ILE A 153 4.20 5.92 6.48
C ILE A 153 4.81 4.55 6.17
N MET A 154 4.05 3.70 5.48
CA MET A 154 4.45 2.32 5.17
C MET A 154 5.51 2.24 4.06
N ASN A 155 5.71 3.31 3.29
CA ASN A 155 6.62 3.37 2.15
C ASN A 155 7.67 4.50 2.28
N SER A 156 8.05 4.86 3.50
CA SER A 156 9.09 5.86 3.79
C SER A 156 10.50 5.32 3.49
N TYR A 157 11.32 6.07 2.73
CA TYR A 157 12.72 5.70 2.43
C TYR A 157 13.75 6.73 2.89
N THR A 158 13.31 7.98 3.11
CA THR A 158 14.22 9.11 3.28
C THR A 158 14.11 9.69 4.69
N PRO A 159 15.21 9.73 5.47
CA PRO A 159 15.19 10.28 6.83
C PRO A 159 14.90 11.79 6.89
N SER A 160 15.23 12.51 5.82
CA SER A 160 15.16 13.98 5.73
C SER A 160 13.89 14.51 5.07
N GLU A 161 12.76 13.83 5.26
CA GLU A 161 11.48 14.30 4.71
C GLU A 161 10.84 15.38 5.59
N ILE A 162 10.21 16.35 4.95
CA ILE A 162 9.54 17.48 5.63
C ILE A 162 8.20 17.01 6.21
N LEU A 163 7.50 16.15 5.47
CA LEU A 163 6.17 15.67 5.84
C LEU A 163 6.27 14.63 6.97
N CYS A 164 5.56 14.86 8.07
CA CYS A 164 5.56 13.96 9.24
C CYS A 164 5.22 12.51 8.90
N THR A 165 4.32 12.29 7.95
CA THR A 165 3.88 10.95 7.51
C THR A 165 4.89 10.26 6.58
N LYS A 166 5.82 10.98 5.94
CA LYS A 166 6.87 10.39 5.09
C LYS A 166 8.19 10.16 5.82
N LYS A 167 8.32 10.65 7.05
CA LYS A 167 9.47 10.35 7.90
C LYS A 167 9.46 8.88 8.28
N PRO A 168 10.64 8.25 8.45
CA PRO A 168 10.74 6.90 8.99
C PRO A 168 9.87 6.70 10.22
N TYR A 169 9.18 5.57 10.26
CA TYR A 169 8.37 5.19 11.41
C TYR A 169 9.23 5.15 12.68
N GLY A 170 8.79 5.85 13.73
CA GLY A 170 9.53 6.02 14.97
C GLY A 170 10.06 7.44 15.22
N LEU A 171 10.12 8.32 14.21
CA LEU A 171 10.54 9.71 14.40
C LEU A 171 9.41 10.63 14.87
N ASN A 172 8.16 10.32 14.54
CA ASN A 172 7.01 11.10 14.96
C ASN A 172 5.83 10.17 15.30
N LEU A 173 5.99 9.42 16.39
CA LEU A 173 5.09 8.34 16.78
C LEU A 173 3.65 8.80 17.03
N GLU A 174 3.44 10.00 17.54
CA GLU A 174 2.08 10.49 17.84
C GLU A 174 1.26 10.64 16.55
N ASP A 175 1.76 11.40 15.58
CA ASP A 175 1.06 11.58 14.29
C ASP A 175 0.98 10.27 13.49
N GLN A 176 2.05 9.47 13.50
CA GLN A 176 2.10 8.19 12.79
C GLN A 176 1.07 7.20 13.36
N ASN A 177 1.03 7.03 14.69
CA ASN A 177 0.07 6.13 15.33
C ASN A 177 -1.36 6.62 15.16
N ASN A 178 -1.60 7.93 15.28
CA ASN A 178 -2.92 8.50 15.01
C ASN A 178 -3.40 8.21 13.58
N CYS A 179 -2.50 8.25 12.59
CA CYS A 179 -2.82 7.88 11.21
C CYS A 179 -3.13 6.38 11.07
N LEU A 180 -2.34 5.51 11.69
CA LEU A 180 -2.55 4.06 11.66
C LEU A 180 -3.89 3.67 12.33
N GLU A 181 -4.20 4.28 13.48
CA GLU A 181 -5.48 4.09 14.19
C GLU A 181 -6.69 4.54 13.36
N LYS A 182 -6.57 5.64 12.62
CA LYS A 182 -7.63 6.10 11.70
C LYS A 182 -7.89 5.06 10.61
N VAL A 183 -6.85 4.51 9.99
CA VAL A 183 -7.00 3.45 8.98
C VAL A 183 -7.60 2.20 9.59
N TYR A 184 -7.16 1.81 10.79
CA TYR A 184 -7.69 0.63 11.48
C TYR A 184 -9.21 0.76 11.72
N LYS A 185 -9.68 1.93 12.17
CA LYS A 185 -11.11 2.23 12.36
C LYS A 185 -11.91 2.36 11.05
N LEU A 186 -11.26 2.60 9.92
CA LEU A 186 -11.93 2.65 8.61
C LEU A 186 -12.16 1.25 8.02
N ILE A 187 -11.34 0.26 8.41
CA ILE A 187 -11.37 -1.10 7.86
C ILE A 187 -12.23 -2.05 8.73
N LEU A 188 -12.41 -1.74 10.01
CA LEU A 188 -13.27 -2.47 10.95
C LEU A 188 -14.68 -1.89 11.04
#